data_AF-A0A1Q8DPU1-F1
#
_entry.id   AF-A0A1Q8DPU1-F1
#
_cell.length_a   1.000
_cell.length_b   1.000
_cell.length_c   1.000
_cell.angle_alpha   90.00
_cell.angle_beta   90.00
_cell.angle_gamma   90.00
#
_symmetry.space_group_name_H-M   'P 1'
#
loop_
_entity.id
_entity.type
_entity.pdbx_description
1 polymer ?
#
loop_
_entity_poly.entity_id
_entity_poly.type
_entity_poly.pdbx_seq_one_letter_code
_entity_poly.pdbx_strand_id
1 'polypeptide(L)'
;MLGKILNKIFTDVIWPKWLGFISKSDSPKIWKKVFCTTAIQTNTFSRNLAEEISKSPSVVRLMLNTFKPDRKFPSAEDYAISIAYEVILIDYHFCLEEKVETWQIRNFSAAVRRAWLNTINESPILKARFKDIRDKHPSEFMLEDASCDSSFNSVLQSPSKLKESYFESFTTPDKTEEVIVWLPNEYGVVEWSPDKRITVKVGLNASLGADLGFIRVGQDYSLFDTSNEVEWLQVAYRDDVRAIETMNFGSRSVGCATNHILWCK
;
A
#
# COMPACT_ATOMS: atom_id res chain seq x y z
N MET A 1 -21.75 -8.89 -35.64
CA MET A 1 -22.06 -10.10 -34.84
C MET A 1 -20.85 -10.66 -34.08
N LEU A 2 -19.65 -10.67 -34.68
CA LEU A 2 -18.39 -11.10 -34.04
C LEU A 2 -18.03 -10.35 -32.74
N GLY A 3 -18.26 -9.04 -32.66
CA GLY A 3 -17.96 -8.25 -31.46
C GLY A 3 -18.79 -8.60 -30.21
N LYS A 4 -20.01 -9.14 -30.39
CA LYS A 4 -20.85 -9.58 -29.25
C LYS A 4 -20.46 -10.97 -28.74
N ILE A 5 -19.91 -11.83 -29.62
CA ILE A 5 -19.43 -13.17 -29.27
C ILE A 5 -18.07 -13.08 -28.55
N LEU A 6 -17.18 -12.20 -29.01
CA LEU A 6 -15.89 -11.93 -28.36
C LEU A 6 -16.07 -11.33 -26.96
N ASN A 7 -17.00 -10.40 -26.79
CA ASN A 7 -17.25 -9.78 -25.48
C ASN A 7 -17.79 -10.79 -24.47
N LYS A 8 -18.65 -11.72 -24.91
CA LYS A 8 -19.27 -12.74 -24.06
C LYS A 8 -18.29 -13.86 -23.65
N ILE A 9 -17.39 -14.26 -24.54
CA ILE A 9 -16.30 -15.21 -24.19
C ILE A 9 -15.30 -14.55 -23.24
N PHE A 10 -15.05 -13.24 -23.38
CA PHE A 10 -14.17 -12.49 -22.49
C PHE A 10 -14.77 -12.29 -21.09
N THR A 11 -16.07 -11.95 -20.98
CA THR A 11 -16.77 -11.77 -19.70
C THR A 11 -17.10 -13.07 -18.98
N ASP A 12 -17.39 -14.16 -19.69
CA ASP A 12 -17.93 -15.36 -19.04
C ASP A 12 -16.87 -16.45 -18.78
N VAL A 13 -15.74 -16.44 -19.51
CA VAL A 13 -14.68 -17.48 -19.41
C VAL A 13 -13.34 -16.92 -18.94
N ILE A 14 -13.01 -15.69 -19.35
CA ILE A 14 -11.70 -15.06 -19.09
C ILE A 14 -11.76 -14.15 -17.85
N TRP A 15 -12.88 -13.45 -17.64
CA TRP A 15 -13.10 -12.55 -16.50
C TRP A 15 -12.93 -13.19 -15.11
N PRO A 16 -13.48 -14.40 -14.83
CA PRO A 16 -13.33 -15.01 -13.50
C PRO A 16 -11.90 -15.53 -13.28
N LYS A 17 -11.14 -15.79 -14.36
CA LYS A 17 -9.73 -16.15 -14.32
C LYS A 17 -8.79 -14.92 -14.30
N TRP A 18 -9.25 -13.75 -14.75
CA TRP A 18 -8.50 -12.49 -14.74
C TRP A 18 -8.49 -11.75 -13.40
N LEU A 19 -9.43 -12.06 -12.49
CA LEU A 19 -9.32 -11.67 -11.08
C LEU A 19 -8.05 -12.26 -10.44
N GLY A 20 -7.58 -13.43 -10.90
CA GLY A 20 -6.28 -14.02 -10.50
C GLY A 20 -5.07 -13.53 -11.31
N PHE A 21 -5.28 -12.68 -12.33
CA PHE A 21 -4.26 -12.26 -13.30
C PHE A 21 -4.32 -10.73 -13.54
N ILE A 22 -4.11 -9.93 -12.48
CA ILE A 22 -3.08 -8.89 -12.66
C ILE A 22 -1.81 -9.72 -12.86
N SER A 23 -1.42 -10.01 -14.11
CA SER A 23 -0.28 -10.90 -14.35
C SER A 23 0.90 -10.35 -13.56
N LYS A 24 1.43 -11.16 -12.63
CA LYS A 24 2.63 -10.84 -11.85
C LYS A 24 3.84 -10.47 -12.72
N SER A 25 3.74 -10.61 -14.04
CA SER A 25 4.78 -10.27 -15.01
C SER A 25 4.62 -8.91 -15.67
N ASP A 26 3.43 -8.42 -16.05
CA ASP A 26 3.32 -7.25 -16.94
C ASP A 26 2.93 -5.95 -16.22
N SER A 27 1.95 -5.98 -15.31
CA SER A 27 1.65 -4.81 -14.46
C SER A 27 2.86 -4.41 -13.59
N PRO A 28 3.60 -5.35 -12.97
CA PRO A 28 4.83 -5.01 -12.24
C PRO A 28 5.94 -4.45 -13.14
N LYS A 29 6.07 -4.90 -14.40
CA LYS A 29 7.04 -4.33 -15.35
C LYS A 29 6.68 -2.91 -15.74
N ILE A 30 5.40 -2.66 -16.05
CA ILE A 30 4.91 -1.33 -16.40
C ILE A 30 5.06 -0.38 -15.20
N TRP A 31 4.69 -0.83 -14.00
CA TRP A 31 4.86 -0.10 -12.75
C TRP A 31 6.32 0.26 -12.47
N LYS A 32 7.22 -0.73 -12.56
CA LYS A 32 8.67 -0.49 -12.45
C LYS A 32 9.15 0.52 -13.49
N LYS A 33 8.69 0.43 -14.75
CA LYS A 33 9.02 1.38 -15.80
C LYS A 33 8.58 2.80 -15.43
N VAL A 34 7.39 2.98 -14.87
CA VAL A 34 6.90 4.27 -14.38
C VAL A 34 7.89 4.87 -13.37
N PHE A 35 8.29 4.11 -12.35
CA PHE A 35 9.25 4.59 -11.34
C PHE A 35 10.60 4.97 -11.96
N CYS A 36 11.18 4.09 -12.77
CA CYS A 36 12.47 4.35 -13.41
C CYS A 36 12.43 5.57 -14.34
N THR A 37 11.37 5.72 -15.14
CA THR A 37 11.20 6.86 -16.06
C THR A 37 10.98 8.15 -15.28
N THR A 38 10.15 8.13 -14.24
CA THR A 38 9.95 9.31 -13.38
C THR A 38 11.24 9.74 -12.72
N ALA A 39 12.05 8.80 -12.22
CA ALA A 39 13.33 9.12 -11.56
C ALA A 39 14.30 9.86 -12.48
N ILE A 40 14.37 9.43 -13.75
CA ILE A 40 15.17 10.11 -14.78
C ILE A 40 14.62 11.52 -15.07
N GLN A 41 13.30 11.67 -15.15
CA GLN A 41 12.66 12.94 -15.49
C GLN A 41 12.73 13.98 -14.37
N THR A 42 12.55 13.56 -13.12
CA THR A 42 12.56 14.45 -11.96
C THR A 42 13.96 14.69 -11.41
N ASN A 43 14.90 13.78 -11.70
CA ASN A 43 16.25 13.78 -11.13
C ASN A 43 16.26 13.86 -9.59
N THR A 44 15.22 13.32 -8.93
CA THR A 44 15.07 13.33 -7.48
C THR A 44 15.65 12.09 -6.81
N PHE A 45 15.59 10.94 -7.48
CA PHE A 45 16.13 9.66 -7.02
C PHE A 45 16.99 9.03 -8.10
N SER A 46 17.97 8.21 -7.69
CA SER A 46 18.67 7.36 -8.63
C SER A 46 17.71 6.34 -9.25
N ARG A 47 17.95 5.95 -10.50
CA ARG A 47 17.12 4.96 -11.19
C ARG A 47 17.06 3.63 -10.44
N ASN A 48 18.18 3.21 -9.84
CA ASN A 48 18.27 1.96 -9.08
C ASN A 48 17.42 2.03 -7.81
N LEU A 49 17.52 3.14 -7.07
CA LEU A 49 16.69 3.33 -5.89
C LEU A 49 15.19 3.37 -6.25
N ALA A 50 14.82 4.10 -7.29
CA ALA A 50 13.44 4.12 -7.76
C ALA A 50 12.92 2.74 -8.20
N GLU A 51 13.77 1.93 -8.84
CA GLU A 51 13.45 0.55 -9.18
C GLU A 51 13.17 -0.28 -7.92
N GLU A 52 14.00 -0.18 -6.89
CA GLU A 52 13.81 -0.94 -5.66
C GLU A 52 12.58 -0.48 -4.87
N ILE A 53 12.36 0.83 -4.75
CA ILE A 53 11.13 1.40 -4.16
C ILE A 53 9.89 0.84 -4.87
N SER A 54 9.92 0.71 -6.20
CA SER A 54 8.78 0.19 -6.97
C SER A 54 8.39 -1.25 -6.62
N LYS A 55 9.30 -2.02 -6.03
CA LYS A 55 9.09 -3.42 -5.63
C LYS A 55 8.59 -3.54 -4.19
N SER A 56 8.70 -2.48 -3.37
CA SER A 56 8.33 -2.57 -1.96
C SER A 56 6.82 -2.82 -1.78
N PRO A 57 6.40 -3.74 -0.88
CA PRO A 57 5.00 -4.03 -0.62
C PRO A 57 4.12 -2.79 -0.35
N SER A 58 4.62 -1.81 0.42
CA SER A 58 3.92 -0.55 0.73
C SER A 58 3.59 0.29 -0.50
N VAL A 59 4.41 0.17 -1.55
CA VAL A 59 4.31 0.95 -2.78
C VAL A 59 3.51 0.16 -3.81
N VAL A 60 3.75 -1.15 -3.92
CA VAL A 60 2.99 -2.06 -4.78
C VAL A 60 1.50 -2.04 -4.42
N ARG A 61 1.14 -1.92 -3.13
CA ARG A 61 -0.27 -1.82 -2.72
C ARG A 61 -0.98 -0.63 -3.38
N LEU A 62 -0.31 0.49 -3.66
CA LEU A 62 -0.93 1.66 -4.30
C LEU A 62 -1.32 1.36 -5.75
N MET A 63 -0.46 0.63 -6.46
CA MET A 63 -0.77 0.11 -7.80
C MET A 63 -1.97 -0.83 -7.75
N LEU A 64 -2.04 -1.73 -6.76
CA LEU A 64 -3.15 -2.66 -6.61
C LEU A 64 -4.45 -1.93 -6.26
N ASN A 65 -4.39 -0.98 -5.33
CA ASN A 65 -5.54 -0.20 -4.86
C ASN A 65 -6.14 0.65 -5.97
N THR A 66 -5.37 1.02 -6.99
CA THR A 66 -5.91 1.62 -8.23
C THR A 66 -7.06 0.81 -8.82
N PHE A 67 -7.00 -0.53 -8.74
CA PHE A 67 -7.98 -1.47 -9.27
C PHE A 67 -8.76 -2.24 -8.20
N LYS A 68 -8.90 -1.68 -7.00
CA LYS A 68 -9.80 -2.17 -5.96
C LYS A 68 -11.03 -1.25 -5.86
N PRO A 69 -12.26 -1.76 -6.03
CA PRO A 69 -13.48 -0.93 -6.00
C PRO A 69 -13.78 -0.38 -4.60
N ASP A 70 -13.36 -1.10 -3.56
CA ASP A 70 -13.53 -0.80 -2.13
C ASP A 70 -12.45 0.14 -1.56
N ARG A 71 -11.55 0.66 -2.40
CA ARG A 71 -10.50 1.62 -2.02
C ARG A 71 -10.64 2.88 -2.85
N LYS A 72 -10.23 4.04 -2.32
CA LYS A 72 -10.07 5.25 -3.13
C LYS A 72 -8.88 5.12 -4.09
N PHE A 73 -8.84 5.93 -5.14
CA PHE A 73 -7.63 6.03 -5.97
C PHE A 73 -6.55 6.74 -5.14
N PRO A 74 -5.32 6.20 -5.03
CA PRO A 74 -4.33 6.79 -4.14
C PRO A 74 -3.96 8.23 -4.53
N SER A 75 -3.89 9.11 -3.53
CA SER A 75 -3.45 10.51 -3.62
C SER A 75 -1.94 10.63 -3.75
N ALA A 76 -1.42 11.81 -4.12
CA ALA A 76 0.03 12.04 -4.11
C ALA A 76 0.63 11.94 -2.70
N GLU A 77 -0.15 12.22 -1.66
CA GLU A 77 0.23 12.05 -0.26
C GLU A 77 0.35 10.58 0.12
N ASP A 78 -0.55 9.70 -0.33
CA ASP A 78 -0.45 8.25 -0.11
C ASP A 78 0.84 7.66 -0.69
N TYR A 79 1.22 8.13 -1.88
CA TYR A 79 2.52 7.82 -2.49
C TYR A 79 3.67 8.35 -1.64
N ALA A 80 3.59 9.60 -1.17
CA ALA A 80 4.64 10.21 -0.36
C ALA A 80 4.83 9.50 0.98
N ILE A 81 3.75 9.15 1.68
CA ILE A 81 3.79 8.37 2.93
C ILE A 81 4.46 7.03 2.68
N SER A 82 4.01 6.29 1.67
CA SER A 82 4.51 4.93 1.40
C SER A 82 5.97 4.95 0.97
N ILE A 83 6.38 5.90 0.12
CA ILE A 83 7.78 6.05 -0.31
C ILE A 83 8.65 6.52 0.86
N ALA A 84 8.21 7.53 1.62
CA ALA A 84 8.93 8.03 2.78
C ALA A 84 9.16 6.96 3.84
N TYR A 85 8.15 6.13 4.10
CA TYR A 85 8.27 5.02 5.05
C TYR A 85 9.43 4.11 4.67
N GLU A 86 9.62 3.80 3.39
CA GLU A 86 10.68 2.92 2.91
C GLU A 86 12.07 3.58 2.87
N VAL A 87 12.17 4.89 2.63
CA VAL A 87 13.46 5.57 2.45
C VAL A 87 13.96 6.36 3.67
N ILE A 88 13.06 6.72 4.60
CA ILE A 88 13.39 7.49 5.81
C ILE A 88 13.52 6.59 7.03
N LEU A 89 12.62 5.61 7.18
CA LEU A 89 12.61 4.79 8.39
C LEU A 89 13.60 3.64 8.25
N ILE A 90 14.51 3.56 9.22
CA ILE A 90 15.61 2.58 9.30
C ILE A 90 15.09 1.13 9.36
N ASP A 91 13.80 0.94 9.62
CA ASP A 91 13.17 -0.35 9.82
C ASP A 91 13.12 -1.22 8.53
N TYR A 92 13.46 -0.73 7.32
CA TYR A 92 13.48 -1.55 6.08
C TYR A 92 14.50 -1.18 4.97
N HIS A 93 15.17 -2.21 4.45
CA HIS A 93 15.82 -2.46 3.13
C HIS A 93 16.77 -1.45 2.47
N PHE A 94 16.58 -0.14 2.57
CA PHE A 94 17.41 0.84 1.85
C PHE A 94 18.42 1.49 2.78
N CYS A 95 19.62 0.91 2.84
CA CYS A 95 20.78 1.61 3.40
C CYS A 95 21.22 2.67 2.39
N LEU A 96 20.65 3.87 2.50
CA LEU A 96 21.01 4.99 1.64
C LEU A 96 22.27 5.67 2.19
N GLU A 97 23.25 5.89 1.32
CA GLU A 97 24.48 6.64 1.65
C GLU A 97 24.16 8.11 1.96
N GLU A 98 23.12 8.66 1.34
CA GLU A 98 22.68 10.05 1.52
C GLU A 98 21.24 10.11 2.00
N LYS A 99 20.97 11.06 2.91
CA LYS A 99 19.63 11.34 3.40
C LYS A 99 18.80 11.96 2.28
N VAL A 100 17.63 11.37 2.03
CA VAL A 100 16.67 11.90 1.06
C VAL A 100 15.93 13.09 1.66
N GLU A 101 15.92 14.21 0.94
CA GLU A 101 15.18 15.39 1.34
C GLU A 101 13.67 15.25 1.10
N THR A 102 12.86 15.85 1.98
CA THR A 102 11.39 15.76 1.88
C THR A 102 10.83 16.29 0.57
N TRP A 103 11.43 17.34 0.00
CA TRP A 103 10.99 17.88 -1.30
C TRP A 103 11.23 16.87 -2.45
N GLN A 104 12.28 16.04 -2.38
CA GLN A 104 12.54 14.99 -3.36
C GLN A 104 11.42 13.94 -3.32
N ILE A 105 11.03 13.53 -2.11
CA ILE A 105 9.93 12.57 -1.90
C ILE A 105 8.62 13.14 -2.44
N ARG A 106 8.25 14.37 -2.08
CA ARG A 106 6.99 15.00 -2.52
C ARG A 106 6.92 15.12 -4.04
N ASN A 107 7.97 15.66 -4.66
CA ASN A 107 8.02 15.85 -6.11
C ASN A 107 7.99 14.52 -6.85
N PHE A 108 8.76 13.54 -6.38
CA PHE A 108 8.78 12.21 -6.99
C PHE A 108 7.42 11.52 -6.87
N SER A 109 6.78 11.58 -5.70
CA SER A 109 5.50 10.93 -5.44
C SER A 109 4.38 11.46 -6.34
N ALA A 110 4.27 12.79 -6.45
CA ALA A 110 3.31 13.43 -7.35
C ALA A 110 3.59 13.06 -8.82
N ALA A 111 4.86 13.02 -9.22
CA ALA A 111 5.25 12.67 -10.58
C ALA A 111 5.00 11.19 -10.92
N VAL A 112 5.28 10.27 -9.99
CA VAL A 112 4.99 8.83 -10.16
C VAL A 112 3.49 8.61 -10.29
N ARG A 113 2.68 9.20 -9.41
CA ARG A 113 1.22 9.10 -9.48
C ARG A 113 0.70 9.55 -10.84
N ARG A 114 1.15 10.72 -11.31
CA ARG A 114 0.76 11.25 -12.62
C ARG A 114 1.20 10.35 -13.77
N ALA A 115 2.44 9.85 -13.74
CA ALA A 115 2.97 8.95 -14.75
C ALA A 115 2.23 7.61 -14.78
N TRP A 116 1.83 7.09 -13.62
CA TRP A 116 1.00 5.89 -13.53
C TRP A 116 -0.38 6.10 -14.15
N LEU A 117 -1.03 7.21 -13.81
CA LEU A 117 -2.34 7.56 -14.36
C LEU A 117 -2.31 7.79 -15.88
N ASN A 118 -1.25 8.44 -16.39
CA ASN A 118 -0.99 8.56 -17.83
C ASN A 118 -0.82 7.19 -18.48
N THR A 119 -0.07 6.29 -17.86
CA THR A 119 0.14 4.93 -18.36
C THR A 119 -1.18 4.15 -18.44
N ILE A 120 -2.06 4.30 -17.44
CA ILE A 120 -3.41 3.74 -17.48
C ILE A 120 -4.22 4.36 -18.62
N ASN A 121 -4.13 5.68 -18.80
CA ASN A 121 -4.84 6.40 -19.86
C ASN A 121 -4.32 6.08 -21.27
N GLU A 122 -3.07 5.69 -21.44
CA GLU A 122 -2.52 5.32 -22.75
C GLU A 122 -2.79 3.86 -23.10
N SER A 123 -2.94 2.99 -22.10
CA SER A 123 -3.26 1.58 -22.30
C SER A 123 -4.77 1.35 -22.44
N PRO A 124 -5.28 0.87 -23.60
CA PRO A 124 -6.71 0.61 -23.77
C PRO A 124 -7.27 -0.38 -22.74
N ILE A 125 -6.47 -1.38 -22.37
CA ILE A 125 -6.85 -2.45 -21.44
C ILE A 125 -6.94 -1.90 -20.01
N LEU A 126 -5.89 -1.18 -19.55
CA LEU A 126 -5.89 -0.62 -18.19
C LEU A 126 -6.96 0.47 -18.05
N LYS A 127 -7.15 1.30 -19.07
CA LYS A 127 -8.22 2.31 -19.11
C LYS A 127 -9.60 1.68 -18.99
N ALA A 128 -9.89 0.63 -19.76
CA ALA A 128 -11.19 -0.03 -19.71
C ALA A 128 -11.47 -0.58 -18.30
N ARG A 129 -10.49 -1.27 -17.70
CA ARG A 129 -10.61 -1.78 -16.33
C ARG A 129 -10.73 -0.69 -15.28
N PHE A 130 -9.97 0.40 -15.42
CA PHE A 130 -10.06 1.54 -14.51
C PHE A 130 -11.47 2.13 -14.55
N LYS A 131 -12.03 2.35 -15.75
CA LYS A 131 -13.40 2.85 -15.91
C LYS A 131 -14.44 1.91 -15.32
N ASP A 132 -14.30 0.60 -15.54
CA ASP A 132 -15.20 -0.41 -14.98
C ASP A 132 -15.23 -0.38 -13.44
N ILE A 133 -14.08 -0.20 -12.81
CA ILE A 133 -13.95 -0.21 -11.34
C ILE A 133 -14.29 1.15 -10.71
N ARG A 134 -13.94 2.25 -11.39
CA ARG A 134 -14.01 3.62 -10.85
C ARG A 134 -15.21 4.41 -11.32
N ASP A 135 -15.93 3.90 -12.30
CA ASP A 135 -17.05 4.58 -12.98
C ASP A 135 -16.70 5.98 -13.50
N LYS A 136 -15.42 6.21 -13.82
CA LYS A 136 -14.86 7.51 -14.21
C LYS A 136 -13.67 7.37 -15.16
N HIS A 137 -13.44 8.38 -15.98
CA HIS A 137 -12.29 8.42 -16.88
C HIS A 137 -10.99 8.69 -16.09
N PRO A 138 -9.85 8.03 -16.41
CA PRO A 138 -8.57 8.29 -15.73
C PRO A 138 -8.16 9.77 -15.71
N SER A 139 -8.48 10.53 -16.75
CA SER A 139 -8.16 11.96 -16.84
C SER A 139 -8.82 12.82 -15.76
N GLU A 140 -9.94 12.36 -15.19
CA GLU A 140 -10.65 13.08 -14.13
C GLU A 140 -9.84 13.08 -12.82
N PHE A 141 -9.00 12.06 -12.61
CA PHE A 141 -8.14 11.94 -11.43
C PHE A 141 -6.79 12.67 -11.56
N MET A 142 -6.53 13.29 -12.72
CA MET A 142 -5.23 13.96 -12.99
C MET A 142 -5.03 15.19 -12.12
N LEU A 143 -6.11 15.85 -11.70
CA LEU A 143 -6.09 17.04 -10.84
C LEU A 143 -6.53 16.74 -9.41
N GLU A 144 -7.36 15.72 -9.20
CA GLU A 144 -7.77 15.26 -7.86
C GLU A 144 -6.55 14.78 -7.08
N ASP A 145 -6.31 15.37 -5.90
CA ASP A 145 -5.22 15.03 -4.96
C ASP A 145 -3.86 14.78 -5.64
N ALA A 146 -3.55 15.63 -6.62
CA ALA A 146 -2.44 15.44 -7.55
C ALA A 146 -1.11 16.01 -7.06
N SER A 147 -1.13 16.92 -6.07
CA SER A 147 0.06 17.52 -5.48
C SER A 147 0.32 17.00 -4.07
N CYS A 148 1.59 17.04 -3.66
CA CYS A 148 2.00 16.82 -2.29
C CYS A 148 2.71 18.09 -1.81
N ASP A 149 1.95 18.94 -1.13
CA ASP A 149 2.37 20.30 -0.84
C ASP A 149 3.34 20.37 0.36
N SER A 150 3.99 21.51 0.55
CA SER A 150 4.98 21.68 1.63
C SER A 150 4.37 21.62 3.03
N SER A 151 3.06 21.80 3.17
CA SER A 151 2.30 21.54 4.39
C SER A 151 2.50 20.10 4.90
N PHE A 152 2.71 19.15 3.98
CA PHE A 152 2.92 17.74 4.28
C PHE A 152 4.31 17.43 4.85
N ASN A 153 5.26 18.39 4.80
CA ASN A 153 6.59 18.21 5.38
C ASN A 153 6.55 17.83 6.86
N SER A 154 5.57 18.37 7.61
CA SER A 154 5.44 18.09 9.04
C SER A 154 5.17 16.61 9.35
N VAL A 155 4.55 15.87 8.43
CA VAL A 155 4.36 14.42 8.50
C VAL A 155 5.66 13.72 8.12
N LEU A 156 6.24 14.08 6.96
CA LEU A 156 7.44 13.41 6.43
C LEU A 156 8.70 13.58 7.30
N GLN A 157 8.82 14.68 8.05
CA GLN A 157 9.98 14.96 8.90
C GLN A 157 9.88 14.32 10.29
N SER A 158 8.68 13.91 10.72
CA SER A 158 8.46 13.31 12.03
C SER A 158 8.31 11.80 11.90
N PRO A 159 9.27 11.00 12.40
CA PRO A 159 9.18 9.54 12.32
C PRO A 159 7.87 8.98 12.90
N SER A 160 7.42 9.52 14.04
CA SER A 160 6.17 9.09 14.68
C SER A 160 4.95 9.39 13.82
N LYS A 161 4.81 10.63 13.32
CA LYS A 161 3.69 11.00 12.44
C LYS A 161 3.71 10.22 11.15
N LEU A 162 4.89 9.98 10.58
CA LEU A 162 5.03 9.18 9.37
C LEU A 162 4.59 7.72 9.61
N LYS A 163 4.98 7.11 10.73
CA LYS A 163 4.51 5.77 11.11
C LYS A 163 2.99 5.75 11.31
N GLU A 164 2.44 6.72 12.03
CA GLU A 164 1.00 6.87 12.24
C GLU A 164 0.24 6.95 10.91
N SER A 165 0.58 7.94 10.07
CA SER A 165 -0.06 8.12 8.75
C SER A 165 0.13 6.91 7.84
N TYR A 166 1.26 6.22 7.95
CA TYR A 166 1.50 4.97 7.20
C TYR A 166 0.50 3.88 7.60
N PHE A 167 0.35 3.57 8.88
CA PHE A 167 -0.58 2.52 9.31
C PHE A 167 -2.04 2.94 9.13
N GLU A 168 -2.38 4.20 9.39
CA GLU A 168 -3.73 4.74 9.17
C GLU A 168 -4.19 4.57 7.71
N SER A 169 -3.27 4.71 6.75
CA SER A 169 -3.56 4.57 5.31
C SER A 169 -4.02 3.15 4.90
N PHE A 170 -3.90 2.15 5.78
CA PHE A 170 -4.46 0.81 5.56
C PHE A 170 -5.93 0.69 5.97
N THR A 171 -6.49 1.71 6.63
CA THR A 171 -7.89 1.68 7.05
C THR A 171 -8.82 1.65 5.85
N THR A 172 -9.80 0.76 5.94
CA THR A 172 -10.71 0.39 4.87
C THR A 172 -12.11 0.94 5.16
N PRO A 173 -12.85 1.47 4.15
CA PRO A 173 -14.20 1.98 4.37
C PRO A 173 -15.18 0.90 4.84
N ASP A 174 -14.95 -0.35 4.44
CA ASP A 174 -15.76 -1.54 4.74
C ASP A 174 -15.25 -2.31 5.98
N LYS A 175 -14.55 -1.63 6.88
CA LYS A 175 -13.96 -2.25 8.08
C LYS A 175 -15.00 -2.99 8.93
N THR A 176 -14.62 -4.18 9.38
CA THR A 176 -15.42 -5.00 10.32
C THR A 176 -14.68 -5.26 11.62
N GLU A 177 -13.39 -4.96 11.68
CA GLU A 177 -12.52 -5.21 12.82
C GLU A 177 -11.50 -4.07 12.96
N GLU A 178 -11.06 -3.79 14.19
CA GLU A 178 -10.01 -2.79 14.46
C GLU A 178 -8.75 -3.47 14.99
N VAL A 179 -7.73 -3.53 14.14
CA VAL A 179 -6.39 -3.98 14.54
C VAL A 179 -5.64 -2.82 15.17
N ILE A 180 -5.01 -3.06 16.31
CA ILE A 180 -4.19 -2.08 17.02
C ILE A 180 -2.74 -2.36 16.68
N VAL A 181 -2.08 -1.38 16.06
CA VAL A 181 -0.65 -1.41 15.77
C VAL A 181 0.08 -0.67 16.87
N TRP A 182 1.04 -1.33 17.50
CA TRP A 182 1.86 -0.80 18.57
C TRP A 182 3.17 -0.31 17.98
N LEU A 183 3.38 1.00 18.03
CA LEU A 183 4.53 1.67 17.42
C LEU A 183 5.70 1.73 18.41
N PRO A 184 6.94 1.57 17.93
CA PRO A 184 8.11 1.79 18.75
C PRO A 184 8.28 3.28 19.08
N ASN A 185 8.83 3.56 20.25
CA ASN A 185 9.26 4.89 20.69
C ASN A 185 10.52 5.37 19.94
N GLU A 186 11.08 6.50 20.36
CA GLU A 186 12.30 7.10 19.78
C GLU A 186 13.55 6.20 19.89
N TYR A 187 13.54 5.21 20.79
CA TYR A 187 14.61 4.23 20.98
C TYR A 187 14.38 2.94 20.19
N GLY A 188 13.32 2.85 19.38
CA GLY A 188 12.99 1.64 18.63
C GLY A 188 12.31 0.55 19.46
N VAL A 189 11.80 0.88 20.66
CA VAL A 189 11.20 -0.10 21.58
C VAL A 189 9.69 0.09 21.65
N VAL A 190 8.94 -1.00 21.53
CA VAL A 190 7.49 -1.01 21.75
C VAL A 190 7.23 -1.07 23.26
N GLU A 191 6.67 0.01 23.82
CA GLU A 191 6.29 0.07 25.23
C GLU A 191 4.84 -0.38 25.44
N TRP A 192 4.61 -1.29 26.38
CA TRP A 192 3.27 -1.85 26.66
C TRP A 192 2.53 -1.14 27.79
N SER A 193 3.22 -0.29 28.57
CA SER A 193 2.62 0.48 29.66
C SER A 193 1.59 1.49 29.10
N PRO A 194 0.35 1.55 29.66
CA PRO A 194 -0.74 2.36 29.10
C PRO A 194 -0.44 3.85 28.90
N ASP A 195 0.43 4.41 29.73
CA ASP A 195 0.83 5.82 29.79
C ASP A 195 1.92 6.20 28.77
N LYS A 196 2.60 5.21 28.19
CA LYS A 196 3.73 5.43 27.26
C LYS A 196 3.56 4.74 25.91
N ARG A 197 2.58 3.84 25.79
CA ARG A 197 2.29 3.14 24.54
C ARG A 197 1.88 4.14 23.46
N ILE A 198 2.41 3.93 22.26
CA ILE A 198 2.01 4.65 21.06
C ILE A 198 1.28 3.62 20.20
N THR A 199 0.00 3.86 19.93
CA THR A 199 -0.85 2.90 19.21
C THR A 199 -1.65 3.57 18.11
N VAL A 200 -1.80 2.88 16.98
CA VAL A 200 -2.65 3.27 15.85
C VAL A 200 -3.75 2.24 15.68
N LYS A 201 -5.01 2.70 15.59
CA LYS A 201 -6.14 1.82 15.27
C LYS A 201 -6.35 1.78 13.77
N VAL A 202 -6.28 0.59 13.19
CA VAL A 202 -6.43 0.37 11.75
C VAL A 202 -7.68 -0.48 11.50
N GLY A 203 -8.63 0.10 10.77
CA GLY A 203 -9.88 -0.57 10.46
C GLY A 203 -9.77 -1.48 9.26
N LEU A 204 -9.89 -2.80 9.45
CA LEU A 204 -9.74 -3.80 8.39
C LEU A 204 -11.03 -4.61 8.20
N ASN A 205 -11.22 -5.13 6.99
CA ASN A 205 -12.23 -6.15 6.74
C ASN A 205 -11.67 -7.52 7.11
N ALA A 206 -12.22 -8.13 8.17
CA ALA A 206 -11.76 -9.41 8.71
C ALA A 206 -11.89 -10.57 7.72
N SER A 207 -12.81 -10.49 6.75
CA SER A 207 -12.96 -11.54 5.73
C SER A 207 -11.94 -11.42 4.60
N LEU A 208 -11.37 -10.22 4.40
CA LEU A 208 -10.40 -9.96 3.35
C LEU A 208 -8.98 -10.12 3.89
N GLY A 209 -8.60 -9.35 4.91
CA GLY A 209 -7.22 -9.19 5.34
C GLY A 209 -6.75 -7.74 5.20
N ALA A 210 -5.44 -7.52 5.33
CA ALA A 210 -4.79 -6.24 5.11
C ALA A 210 -4.16 -6.15 3.70
N ASP A 211 -4.03 -4.94 3.16
CA ASP A 211 -3.26 -4.73 1.94
C ASP A 211 -1.76 -5.04 2.18
N LEU A 212 -1.01 -5.34 1.12
CA LEU A 212 0.43 -5.65 1.21
C LEU A 212 1.23 -4.56 1.94
N GLY A 213 2.21 -4.98 2.73
CA GLY A 213 3.07 -4.09 3.51
C GLY A 213 2.45 -3.62 4.82
N PHE A 214 1.34 -4.20 5.26
CA PHE A 214 0.75 -3.87 6.56
C PHE A 214 1.63 -4.39 7.70
N ILE A 215 2.08 -5.64 7.61
CA ILE A 215 2.94 -6.27 8.61
C ILE A 215 4.38 -5.82 8.42
N ARG A 216 4.87 -5.15 9.45
CA ARG A 216 6.20 -4.55 9.55
C ARG A 216 6.95 -5.10 10.76
N VAL A 217 8.27 -5.21 10.58
CA VAL A 217 9.21 -5.67 11.60
C VAL A 217 9.47 -4.53 12.59
N GLY A 218 9.51 -4.85 13.88
CA GLY A 218 9.72 -3.86 14.94
C GLY A 218 8.43 -3.23 15.48
N GLN A 219 7.26 -3.72 15.05
CA GLN A 219 5.96 -3.36 15.58
C GLN A 219 5.27 -4.60 16.14
N ASP A 220 4.44 -4.41 17.16
CA ASP A 220 3.51 -5.42 17.65
C ASP A 220 2.09 -5.13 17.17
N TYR A 221 1.25 -6.16 17.13
CA TYR A 221 -0.12 -6.09 16.65
C TYR A 221 -1.04 -6.82 17.63
N SER A 222 -2.23 -6.26 17.86
CA SER A 222 -3.26 -6.93 18.65
C SER A 222 -4.66 -6.69 18.09
N LEU A 223 -5.58 -7.58 18.43
CA LEU A 223 -7.02 -7.33 18.43
C LEU A 223 -7.46 -7.08 19.87
N PHE A 224 -8.50 -6.26 20.04
CA PHE A 224 -9.11 -5.92 21.33
C PHE A 224 -8.10 -5.42 22.39
N ASP A 225 -8.21 -4.14 22.76
CA ASP A 225 -7.48 -3.59 23.91
C ASP A 225 -8.50 -3.14 24.95
N THR A 226 -8.90 -4.08 25.81
CA THR A 226 -9.65 -3.77 27.02
C THR A 226 -8.69 -3.81 28.21
N SER A 227 -9.07 -3.20 29.34
CA SER A 227 -8.18 -3.07 30.51
C SER A 227 -7.63 -4.39 31.06
N ASN A 228 -8.22 -5.54 30.69
CA ASN A 228 -7.91 -6.85 31.28
C ASN A 228 -7.46 -7.91 30.27
N GLU A 229 -7.56 -7.68 28.96
CA GLU A 229 -7.23 -8.70 27.95
C GLU A 229 -6.82 -8.06 26.62
N VAL A 230 -5.68 -8.52 26.08
CA VAL A 230 -5.12 -8.13 24.78
C VAL A 230 -4.89 -9.39 23.96
N GLU A 231 -5.54 -9.50 22.80
CA GLU A 231 -5.35 -10.63 21.88
C GLU A 231 -4.15 -10.32 20.95
N TRP A 232 -2.95 -10.78 21.32
CA TRP A 232 -1.73 -10.52 20.55
C TRP A 232 -1.67 -11.35 19.26
N LEU A 233 -1.11 -10.74 18.21
CA LEU A 233 -0.78 -11.44 16.98
C LEU A 233 0.14 -12.63 17.30
N GLN A 234 -0.28 -13.81 16.85
CA GLN A 234 0.48 -15.05 16.98
C GLN A 234 1.23 -15.36 15.70
N VAL A 235 0.55 -15.21 14.55
CA VAL A 235 1.12 -15.51 13.24
C VAL A 235 0.56 -14.56 12.19
N ALA A 236 1.42 -14.09 11.29
CA ALA A 236 1.02 -13.39 10.07
C ALA A 236 1.41 -14.19 8.82
N TYR A 237 0.57 -14.13 7.81
CA TYR A 237 0.75 -14.84 6.54
C TYR A 237 0.58 -13.91 5.35
N ARG A 238 1.16 -14.30 4.21
CA ARG A 238 0.95 -13.65 2.93
C ARG A 238 0.07 -14.51 2.03
N ASP A 239 -0.96 -13.91 1.44
CA ASP A 239 -1.68 -14.52 0.34
C ASP A 239 -1.14 -13.97 -0.98
N ASP A 240 -0.27 -14.76 -1.61
CA ASP A 240 0.37 -14.42 -2.87
C ASP A 240 -0.61 -14.32 -4.05
N VAL A 241 -1.77 -14.96 -3.96
CA VAL A 241 -2.78 -14.97 -5.02
C VAL A 241 -3.63 -13.72 -4.93
N ARG A 242 -4.09 -13.39 -3.72
CA ARG A 242 -4.91 -12.21 -3.46
C ARG A 242 -4.11 -10.93 -3.24
N ALA A 243 -2.79 -11.04 -3.11
CA ALA A 243 -1.87 -9.93 -2.83
C ALA A 243 -2.32 -9.14 -1.59
N ILE A 244 -2.44 -9.87 -0.48
CA ILE A 244 -2.87 -9.37 0.83
C ILE A 244 -2.08 -10.07 1.94
N GLU A 245 -2.16 -9.50 3.13
CA GLU A 245 -1.59 -10.05 4.36
C GLU A 245 -2.71 -10.43 5.32
N THR A 246 -2.51 -11.51 6.06
CA THR A 246 -3.51 -12.08 6.97
C THR A 246 -2.89 -12.33 8.33
N MET A 247 -3.71 -12.32 9.37
CA MET A 247 -3.27 -12.30 10.75
C MET A 247 -4.10 -13.27 11.59
N ASN A 248 -3.44 -14.01 12.46
CA ASN A 248 -4.06 -14.88 13.44
C ASN A 248 -3.67 -14.42 14.85
N PHE A 249 -4.68 -14.16 15.68
CA PHE A 249 -4.57 -13.67 17.06
C PHE A 249 -4.94 -14.75 18.09
N GLY A 250 -4.92 -16.03 17.68
CA GLY A 250 -5.25 -17.19 18.51
C GLY A 250 -6.71 -17.62 18.35
N SER A 251 -7.65 -16.88 18.92
CA SER A 251 -9.09 -17.15 18.83
C SER A 251 -9.76 -16.50 17.61
N ARG A 252 -9.11 -15.48 17.03
CA ARG A 252 -9.64 -14.68 15.91
C ARG A 252 -8.61 -14.54 14.80
N SER A 253 -9.09 -14.19 13.61
CA SER A 253 -8.26 -13.93 12.45
C SER A 253 -8.80 -12.77 11.62
N VAL A 254 -7.88 -12.06 10.98
CA VAL A 254 -8.15 -11.08 9.93
C VAL A 254 -7.56 -11.62 8.63
N GLY A 255 -8.42 -12.01 7.69
CA GLY A 255 -8.09 -12.80 6.51
C GLY A 255 -8.02 -14.30 6.79
N CYS A 256 -7.58 -15.08 5.80
CA CYS A 256 -7.45 -16.54 5.93
C CYS A 256 -5.98 -16.94 5.99
N ALA A 257 -5.64 -17.83 6.93
CA ALA A 257 -4.29 -18.39 7.02
C ALA A 257 -3.87 -19.05 5.70
N THR A 258 -2.60 -18.88 5.35
CA THR A 258 -2.00 -19.46 4.15
C THR A 258 -0.72 -20.22 4.51
N ASN A 259 -0.09 -20.85 3.53
CA ASN A 259 1.17 -21.56 3.74
C ASN A 259 2.40 -20.64 3.83
N HIS A 260 2.27 -19.35 3.47
CA HIS A 260 3.40 -18.42 3.43
C HIS A 260 3.43 -17.58 4.71
N ILE A 261 4.18 -18.03 5.70
CA ILE A 261 4.35 -17.32 6.98
C ILE A 261 5.28 -16.11 6.77
N LEU A 262 4.81 -14.93 7.18
CA LEU A 262 5.60 -13.69 7.20
C LEU A 262 6.25 -13.47 8.56
N TRP A 263 5.54 -13.81 9.62
CA TRP A 263 5.96 -13.60 11.00
C TRP A 263 5.25 -14.61 11.91
N CYS A 264 5.93 -15.07 12.95
CA CYS A 264 5.39 -15.94 13.99
C CYS A 264 6.05 -15.58 15.31
N LYS A 265 5.26 -15.52 16.39
CA LYS A 265 5.74 -15.37 17.77
C LYS A 265 6.10 -16.72 18.38
#